data_AF-A0A257UTF3-F1
#
_entry.id   AF-A0A257UTF3-F1
#
_cell.length_a   1.000
_cell.length_b   1.000
_cell.length_c   1.000
_cell.angle_alpha   90.00
_cell.angle_beta   90.00
_cell.angle_gamma   90.00
#
_symmetry.space_group_name_H-M   'P 1'
#
loop_
_entity.id
_entity.type
_entity.pdbx_description
1 polymer ?
#
loop_
_entity_poly.entity_id
_entity_poly.type
_entity_poly.pdbx_seq_one_letter_code
_entity_poly.pdbx_strand_id
1 'polypeptide(L)' 'MPGTGTIAWDEVFAGLAGLGFTGGMALESFIHMPPRLAAALSVWRPVAPSRAAIIDEGLPFLRNKARQYGLI' A
#
# COMPACT_ATOMS: atom_id res chain seq x y z
N MET A 1 5.58 -4.79 0.60
CA MET A 1 5.72 -3.41 0.09
C MET A 1 4.79 -3.28 -1.12
N PRO A 2 4.03 -2.17 -1.31
CA PRO A 2 3.18 -1.99 -2.49
C PRO A 2 3.93 -2.24 -3.80
N GLY A 3 3.42 -3.11 -4.67
CA GLY A 3 4.10 -3.48 -5.92
C GLY A 3 4.99 -4.74 -5.85
N THR A 4 5.23 -5.33 -4.68
CA THR A 4 6.01 -6.58 -4.53
C THR A 4 5.16 -7.82 -4.24
N GLY A 5 3.84 -7.67 -4.28
CA GLY A 5 2.88 -8.74 -3.98
C GLY A 5 2.12 -9.17 -5.23
N THR A 6 0.98 -9.81 -5.01
CA THR A 6 0.11 -10.33 -6.07
C THR A 6 -1.11 -9.44 -6.31
N ILE A 7 -1.10 -8.20 -5.82
CA ILE A 7 -2.21 -7.26 -6.00
C ILE A 7 -2.17 -6.73 -7.43
N ALA A 8 -3.30 -6.83 -8.11
CA ALA A 8 -3.52 -6.34 -9.47
C ALA A 8 -3.76 -4.80 -9.44
N TRP A 9 -2.67 -4.04 -9.23
CA TRP A 9 -2.74 -2.60 -8.94
C TRP A 9 -3.32 -1.79 -10.10
N ASP A 10 -3.09 -2.19 -11.34
CA ASP A 10 -3.61 -1.48 -12.51
C ASP A 10 -5.14 -1.56 -12.56
N GLU A 11 -5.72 -2.72 -12.27
CA GLU A 11 -7.17 -2.93 -12.19
C GLU A 11 -7.80 -2.17 -11.02
N VAL A 12 -7.13 -2.16 -9.86
CA VAL A 12 -7.60 -1.40 -8.69
C VAL A 12 -7.70 0.09 -9.01
N PHE A 13 -6.63 0.67 -9.57
CA PHE A 13 -6.60 2.10 -9.87
C PHE A 13 -7.50 2.47 -11.07
N ALA A 14 -7.58 1.61 -12.09
CA ALA A 14 -8.53 1.77 -13.18
C ALA A 14 -9.99 1.77 -12.69
N GLY A 15 -10.31 0.87 -11.76
CA GLY A 15 -11.64 0.79 -11.15
C GLY A 15 -11.99 2.06 -10.37
N LEU A 16 -11.07 2.56 -9.54
CA LEU A 16 -11.26 3.82 -8.80
C LEU A 16 -11.47 5.01 -9.74
N ALA A 17 -10.67 5.10 -10.81
CA ALA A 17 -10.80 6.17 -11.80
C ALA A 17 -12.14 6.07 -12.57
N GLY A 18 -12.55 4.86 -12.97
CA GLY A 18 -13.81 4.61 -13.66
C GLY A 18 -15.05 4.97 -12.83
N LEU A 19 -14.95 4.93 -11.50
CA LEU A 19 -16.00 5.36 -10.57
C LEU A 19 -15.96 6.86 -10.25
N GLY A 20 -14.96 7.60 -10.72
CA GLY A 20 -14.77 9.01 -10.34
C GLY A 20 -14.47 9.19 -8.86
N PHE A 21 -13.71 8.28 -8.25
CA PHE A 21 -13.37 8.34 -6.83
C PHE A 21 -12.55 9.61 -6.48
N THR A 22 -13.01 10.36 -5.48
CA THR A 22 -12.38 11.63 -5.02
C THR A 22 -12.00 11.60 -3.54
N GLY A 23 -12.09 10.43 -2.89
CA GLY A 23 -11.79 10.28 -1.47
C GLY A 23 -10.29 10.24 -1.16
N GLY A 24 -9.97 10.32 0.13
CA GLY A 24 -8.60 10.12 0.61
C GLY A 24 -8.14 8.67 0.48
N MET A 25 -6.85 8.49 0.19
CA MET A 25 -6.19 7.18 0.18
C MET A 25 -5.12 7.12 1.28
N ALA A 26 -5.10 6.03 2.02
CA ALA A 26 -4.11 5.78 3.08
C ALA A 26 -3.26 4.55 2.75
N LEU A 27 -1.94 4.68 2.96
CA LEU A 27 -1.03 3.55 2.94
C LEU A 27 -0.93 2.98 4.35
N GLU A 28 -1.45 1.76 4.53
CA GLU A 28 -1.28 0.99 5.76
C GLU A 28 -0.29 -0.16 5.54
N SER A 29 0.62 -0.36 6.49
CA SER A 29 1.57 -1.47 6.46
C SER A 29 1.98 -1.88 7.88
N PHE A 30 2.19 -3.18 8.08
CA PHE A 30 2.40 -3.77 9.39
C PHE A 30 3.87 -4.15 9.59
N ILE A 31 4.68 -3.18 10.03
CA ILE A 31 6.12 -3.35 10.28
C ILE A 31 6.46 -3.08 11.74
N HIS A 32 7.27 -3.95 12.35
CA HIS A 32 7.76 -3.81 13.72
C HIS A 32 6.66 -3.47 14.73
N MET A 33 5.63 -4.32 14.80
CA MET A 33 4.51 -4.14 15.71
C MET A 33 4.79 -4.76 17.09
N PRO A 34 4.22 -4.19 18.18
CA PRO A 34 4.22 -4.85 19.48
C PRO A 34 3.72 -6.30 19.39
N PRO A 35 4.26 -7.26 20.17
CA PRO A 35 3.93 -8.67 20.04
C PRO A 35 2.42 -8.98 20.10
N ARG A 36 1.67 -8.26 20.93
CA ARG A 36 0.20 -8.41 21.02
C ARG A 36 -0.51 -8.02 19.72
N LEU A 37 -0.08 -6.94 19.06
CA LEU A 37 -0.64 -6.51 17.78
C LEU A 37 -0.20 -7.43 16.63
N ALA A 38 1.05 -7.88 16.64
CA ALA A 38 1.54 -8.86 15.68
C ALA A 38 0.75 -10.17 15.74
N ALA A 39 0.46 -10.67 16.94
CA ALA A 39 -0.38 -11.86 17.13
C ALA A 39 -1.82 -11.63 16.67
N ALA A 40 -2.42 -10.49 17.04
CA ALA A 40 -3.79 -10.15 16.65
C ALA A 40 -3.97 -10.02 15.12
N LEU A 41 -2.94 -9.53 14.41
CA LEU A 41 -2.95 -9.32 12.96
C LEU A 41 -2.27 -10.44 12.17
N SER A 42 -1.91 -11.55 12.84
CA SER A 42 -1.23 -12.70 12.23
C SER A 42 0.06 -12.35 11.46
N VAL A 43 0.85 -11.43 12.00
CA VAL A 43 2.14 -11.02 11.42
C VAL A 43 3.25 -11.89 11.99
N TRP A 44 3.55 -12.98 11.27
CA TRP A 44 4.53 -13.99 11.70
C TRP A 44 5.93 -13.80 11.12
N ARG A 45 6.07 -12.92 10.14
CA ARG A 45 7.33 -12.64 9.45
C ARG A 45 7.46 -11.16 9.10
N PRO A 46 8.68 -10.64 8.94
CA PRO A 46 8.89 -9.32 8.36
C PRO A 46 8.24 -9.22 6.97
N VAL A 47 7.48 -8.15 6.74
CA VAL A 47 6.78 -7.88 5.46
C VAL A 47 7.50 -6.85 4.58
N ALA A 48 8.44 -6.11 5.16
CA ALA A 48 9.42 -5.29 4.46
C ALA A 48 10.67 -5.13 5.35
N PRO A 49 11.82 -4.73 4.76
CA PRO A 49 13.09 -4.67 5.49
C PRO A 49 13.12 -3.54 6.54
N SER A 50 12.38 -2.45 6.33
CA SER A 50 12.30 -1.34 7.27
C SER A 50 11.05 -0.48 7.03
N ARG A 51 10.74 0.40 7.99
CA ARG A 51 9.72 1.44 7.79
C ARG A 51 10.11 2.42 6.69
N ALA A 52 11.40 2.75 6.57
CA ALA A 52 11.92 3.64 5.53
C ALA A 52 11.63 3.08 4.13
N ALA A 53 11.83 1.77 3.90
CA ALA A 53 11.51 1.14 2.61
C ALA A 53 10.03 1.30 2.21
N ILE A 54 9.08 1.33 3.16
CA ILE A 54 7.68 1.63 2.83
C ILE A 54 7.53 3.07 2.33
N ILE A 55 8.15 4.02 3.02
CA ILE A 55 8.02 5.44 2.73
C ILE A 55 8.75 5.82 1.44
N ASP A 56 9.94 5.26 1.23
CA ASP A 56 10.83 5.63 0.14
C ASP A 56 10.50 4.90 -1.17
N GLU A 57 9.90 3.71 -1.10
CA GLU A 57 9.58 2.90 -2.29
C GLU A 57 8.06 2.69 -2.45
N GLY A 58 7.39 2.27 -1.37
CA GLY A 58 5.97 1.91 -1.39
C GLY A 58 5.03 3.10 -1.62
N LEU A 59 5.29 4.22 -0.95
CA LEU A 59 4.46 5.43 -1.11
C LEU A 59 4.63 6.06 -2.51
N PRO A 60 5.85 6.23 -3.05
CA PRO A 60 6.03 6.65 -4.44
C PRO A 60 5.36 5.73 -5.44
N PHE A 61 5.44 4.40 -5.26
CA PHE A 61 4.74 3.44 -6.12
C PHE A 61 3.23 3.75 -6.21
N LEU A 62 2.56 3.89 -5.06
CA LEU A 62 1.13 4.19 -5.01
C LEU A 62 0.79 5.58 -5.56
N ARG A 63 1.61 6.60 -5.25
CA ARG A 63 1.42 7.96 -5.79
C ARG A 63 1.58 8.01 -7.31
N ASN A 64 2.52 7.25 -7.86
CA ASN A 64 2.73 7.17 -9.30
C ASN A 64 1.58 6.46 -10.00
N LYS A 65 1.03 5.39 -9.40
CA LYS A 65 -0.22 4.76 -9.88
C LYS A 65 -1.40 5.73 -9.83
N ALA A 66 -1.56 6.47 -8.74
CA ALA A 66 -2.60 7.49 -8.63
C ALA A 66 -2.51 8.54 -9.76
N ARG A 67 -1.31 9.05 -10.05
CA ARG A 67 -1.07 9.98 -11.17
C ARG A 67 -1.34 9.34 -12.53
N GLN A 68 -0.89 8.11 -12.75
CA GLN A 68 -1.09 7.37 -14.00
C GLN A 68 -2.57 7.26 -14.36
N TYR A 69 -3.44 7.08 -13.36
CA TYR A 69 -4.88 6.93 -13.54
C TYR A 69 -5.70 8.20 -13.25
N GLY A 70 -5.05 9.36 -13.08
CA GLY A 70 -5.71 10.65 -12.91
C GLY A 70 -6.48 10.83 -11.60
N LEU A 71 -6.08 10.13 -10.53
CA LEU A 71 -6.69 10.25 -9.20
C LEU A 71 -6.06 11.38 -8.35
N ILE A 72 -4.88 11.88 -8.72
CA ILE A 72 -4.18 13.05 -8.14
C ILE A 72 -3.38 13.82 -9.19
#